data_AF-A0A1E7EUT0-F1
#
_entry.id   AF-A0A1E7EUT0-F1
#
_cell.length_a   1.000
_cell.length_b   1.000
_cell.length_c   1.000
_cell.angle_alpha   90.00
_cell.angle_beta   90.00
_cell.angle_gamma   90.00
#
_symmetry.space_group_name_H-M   'P 1'
#
loop_
_entity.id
_entity.type
_entity.pdbx_description
1 polymer ?
#
loop_
_entity_poly.entity_id
_entity_poly.type
_entity_poly.pdbx_seq_one_letter_code
_entity_poly.pdbx_strand_id
1 'polypeptide(L)'
;MAMAEESSESKNFLYSFLFSSSQSQKQEQEQKSLLIRGGLLFIVVVLFQYFIARAPTVQKETKRRCQHAITGHALVQISYLIPKSIAILLLFVGCIVMYLMKTYYFTTFLQSFGPLLRPQELSGEILPGAFYFLVGTLITITTIHDIHIVRYSIECLALADPMASWIGSSISSPKIVTRKSSSSSSSLAGCIACFITSWIIGYWMLFLNNNNNDSNNNESSDSNSNSSKPFTITTVFIGATVCTIAEGLPFGNDNLNIPVLTAFVIEYFGR
;
A
#
# COMPACT_ATOMS: atom_id res chain seq x y z
N MET A 1 -43.02 35.64 35.06
CA MET A 1 -42.82 34.41 34.27
C MET A 1 -41.85 34.62 33.10
N ALA A 2 -41.89 35.75 32.39
CA ALA A 2 -40.95 36.08 31.31
C ALA A 2 -39.45 36.18 31.70
N MET A 3 -39.10 36.49 32.96
CA MET A 3 -37.69 36.55 33.39
C MET A 3 -37.02 35.19 33.64
N ALA A 4 -37.77 34.08 33.65
CA ALA A 4 -37.20 32.74 33.84
C ALA A 4 -36.73 32.09 32.52
N GLU A 5 -37.25 32.53 31.37
CA GLU A 5 -36.90 31.97 30.06
C GLU A 5 -35.57 32.51 29.51
N GLU A 6 -35.24 33.80 29.70
CA GLU A 6 -33.96 34.36 29.22
C GLU A 6 -32.72 33.72 29.88
N SER A 7 -32.86 33.24 31.13
CA SER A 7 -31.76 32.54 31.81
C SER A 7 -31.47 31.15 31.24
N SER A 8 -32.43 30.53 30.55
CA SER A 8 -32.30 29.19 29.97
C SER A 8 -31.51 29.25 28.67
N GLU A 9 -31.83 30.19 27.78
CA GLU A 9 -31.18 30.32 26.48
C GLU A 9 -29.69 30.68 26.59
N SER A 10 -29.34 31.57 27.53
CA SER A 10 -27.94 31.97 27.75
C SER A 10 -27.06 30.81 28.20
N LYS A 11 -27.61 29.87 29.01
CA LYS A 11 -26.86 28.68 29.44
C LYS A 11 -26.64 27.71 28.29
N ASN A 12 -27.66 27.45 27.48
CA ASN A 12 -27.54 26.55 26.32
C ASN A 12 -26.53 27.07 25.29
N PHE A 13 -26.50 28.40 25.07
CA PHE A 13 -25.52 29.02 24.20
C PHE A 13 -24.08 28.81 24.71
N LEU A 14 -23.83 29.06 26.00
CA LEU A 14 -22.49 28.90 26.59
C LEU A 14 -22.00 27.45 26.53
N TYR A 15 -22.89 26.48 26.78
CA TYR A 15 -22.58 25.05 26.65
C TYR A 15 -22.24 24.66 25.20
N SER A 16 -23.02 25.11 24.22
CA SER A 16 -22.76 24.83 22.80
C SER A 16 -21.41 25.42 22.34
N PHE A 17 -21.07 26.61 22.82
CA PHE A 17 -19.82 27.28 22.48
C PHE A 17 -18.59 26.58 23.09
N LEU A 18 -18.67 26.19 24.36
CA LEU A 18 -17.58 25.45 25.02
C LEU A 18 -17.34 24.09 24.37
N PHE A 19 -18.41 23.35 24.03
CA PHE A 19 -18.27 22.06 23.34
C PHE A 19 -17.73 22.21 21.91
N SER A 20 -18.14 23.25 21.17
CA SER A 20 -17.61 23.53 19.83
C SER A 20 -16.11 23.84 19.86
N SER A 21 -15.64 24.63 20.85
CA SER A 21 -14.20 24.94 21.00
C SER A 21 -13.35 23.70 21.33
N SER A 22 -13.87 22.79 22.16
CA SER A 22 -13.17 21.57 22.55
C SER A 22 -13.03 20.59 21.37
N GLN A 23 -14.09 20.43 20.57
CA GLN A 23 -14.03 19.60 19.35
C GLN A 23 -13.07 20.17 18.30
N SER A 24 -13.07 21.49 18.10
CA SER A 24 -12.14 22.14 17.16
C SER A 24 -10.68 21.94 17.56
N GLN A 25 -10.35 22.04 18.86
CA GLN A 25 -8.98 21.82 19.35
C GLN A 25 -8.53 20.37 19.18
N LYS A 26 -9.41 19.40 19.46
CA LYS A 26 -9.11 17.98 19.28
C LYS A 26 -8.80 17.64 17.81
N GLN A 27 -9.61 18.14 16.88
CA GLN A 27 -9.41 17.96 15.43
C GLN A 27 -8.09 18.58 14.95
N GLU A 28 -7.78 19.80 15.39
CA GLU A 28 -6.53 20.47 15.03
C GLU A 28 -5.29 19.71 15.56
N GLN A 29 -5.35 19.22 16.80
CA GLN A 29 -4.27 18.44 17.39
C GLN A 29 -4.07 17.10 16.68
N GLU A 30 -5.14 16.43 16.30
CA GLU A 30 -5.09 15.19 15.53
C GLU A 30 -4.48 15.43 14.13
N GLN A 31 -4.91 16.48 13.44
CA GLN A 31 -4.35 16.85 12.14
C GLN A 31 -2.85 17.18 12.22
N LYS A 32 -2.40 17.91 13.26
CA LYS A 32 -0.97 18.18 13.49
C LYS A 32 -0.19 16.89 13.74
N SER A 33 -0.73 15.97 14.54
CA SER A 33 -0.11 14.66 14.80
C SER A 33 0.03 13.84 13.51
N LEU A 34 -0.99 13.83 12.65
CA LEU A 34 -0.95 13.14 11.35
C LEU A 34 0.10 13.73 10.41
N LEU A 35 0.18 15.06 10.31
CA LEU A 35 1.18 15.73 9.48
C LEU A 35 2.62 15.43 9.96
N ILE A 36 2.86 15.44 11.28
CA ILE A 36 4.17 15.10 11.85
C ILE A 36 4.54 13.64 11.52
N ARG A 37 3.60 12.70 11.69
CA ARG A 37 3.82 11.28 11.34
C ARG A 37 4.12 11.10 9.86
N GLY A 38 3.38 11.77 8.98
CA GLY A 38 3.59 11.72 7.54
C GLY A 38 4.94 12.31 7.11
N GLY A 39 5.30 13.47 7.67
CA GLY A 39 6.60 14.11 7.42
C GLY A 39 7.77 13.25 7.90
N LEU A 40 7.67 12.65 9.09
CA LEU A 40 8.68 11.74 9.62
C LEU A 40 8.85 10.49 8.76
N LEU A 41 7.73 9.88 8.33
CA LEU A 41 7.77 8.72 7.45
C LEU A 41 8.44 9.04 6.11
N PHE A 42 8.14 10.20 5.51
CA PHE A 42 8.79 10.65 4.28
C PHE A 42 10.30 10.79 4.47
N ILE A 43 10.74 11.43 5.55
CA ILE A 43 12.17 11.58 5.87
C ILE A 43 12.84 10.20 6.02
N VAL A 44 12.21 9.28 6.74
CA VAL A 44 12.74 7.91 6.92
C VAL A 44 12.90 7.19 5.59
N VAL A 45 11.92 7.29 4.69
CA VAL A 45 11.99 6.68 3.36
C VAL A 45 13.13 7.27 2.53
N VAL A 46 13.29 8.60 2.53
CA VAL A 46 14.35 9.28 1.77
C VAL A 46 15.74 8.90 2.30
N LEU A 47 15.93 8.92 3.64
CA LEU A 47 17.17 8.53 4.28
C LEU A 47 17.50 7.06 4.00
N PHE A 48 16.50 6.19 4.05
CA PHE A 48 16.64 4.78 3.74
C PHE A 48 17.04 4.55 2.28
N GLN A 49 16.36 5.19 1.33
CA GLN A 49 16.69 5.10 -0.09
C GLN A 49 18.12 5.55 -0.36
N TYR A 50 18.54 6.66 0.25
CA TYR A 50 19.90 7.17 0.16
C TYR A 50 20.94 6.19 0.72
N PHE A 51 20.68 5.61 1.90
CA PHE A 51 21.58 4.65 2.53
C PHE A 51 21.74 3.38 1.70
N ILE A 52 20.63 2.78 1.25
CA ILE A 52 20.66 1.56 0.43
C ILE A 52 21.35 1.80 -0.91
N ALA A 53 21.12 2.96 -1.54
CA ALA A 53 21.80 3.32 -2.79
C ALA A 53 23.33 3.28 -2.60
N ARG A 54 23.83 3.80 -1.47
CA ARG A 54 25.27 3.91 -1.18
C ARG A 54 25.93 2.66 -0.59
N ALA A 55 25.20 1.66 -0.12
CA ALA A 55 25.79 0.47 0.50
C ALA A 55 26.64 -0.36 -0.51
N PRO A 56 27.97 -0.37 -0.46
CA PRO A 56 28.80 -0.93 -1.54
C PRO A 56 28.81 -2.46 -1.59
N THR A 57 28.52 -3.11 -0.46
CA THR A 57 28.60 -4.57 -0.29
C THR A 57 27.31 -5.32 -0.63
N VAL A 58 26.19 -4.60 -0.81
CA VAL A 58 24.88 -5.23 -1.03
C VAL A 58 24.67 -5.48 -2.52
N GLN A 59 24.32 -6.71 -2.88
CA GLN A 59 24.00 -7.08 -4.27
C GLN A 59 22.88 -6.18 -4.83
N LYS A 60 23.02 -5.77 -6.10
CA LYS A 60 22.08 -4.86 -6.80
C LYS A 60 20.62 -5.34 -6.69
N GLU A 61 20.40 -6.64 -6.84
CA GLU A 61 19.08 -7.25 -6.77
C GLU A 61 18.46 -7.13 -5.36
N THR A 62 19.24 -7.40 -4.31
CA THR A 62 18.81 -7.22 -2.91
C THR A 62 18.46 -5.76 -2.61
N LYS A 63 19.27 -4.80 -3.10
CA LYS A 63 18.96 -3.37 -2.95
C LYS A 63 17.61 -3.02 -3.53
N ARG A 64 17.33 -3.47 -4.77
CA ARG A 64 16.06 -3.21 -5.46
C ARG A 64 14.88 -3.80 -4.68
N ARG A 65 14.99 -5.05 -4.24
CA ARG A 65 13.94 -5.74 -3.46
C ARG A 65 13.65 -5.05 -2.13
N CYS A 66 14.70 -4.63 -1.43
CA CYS A 66 14.57 -3.94 -0.15
C CYS A 66 13.93 -2.55 -0.34
N GLN A 67 14.33 -1.82 -1.38
CA GLN A 67 13.68 -0.56 -1.74
C GLN A 67 12.21 -0.76 -2.12
N HIS A 68 11.88 -1.73 -2.96
CA HIS A 68 10.51 -2.05 -3.33
C HIS A 68 9.65 -2.33 -2.10
N ALA A 69 10.14 -3.19 -1.19
CA ALA A 69 9.44 -3.51 0.06
C ALA A 69 9.19 -2.30 0.94
N ILE A 70 10.23 -1.52 1.23
CA ILE A 70 10.12 -0.41 2.18
C ILE A 70 9.35 0.77 1.60
N THR A 71 9.55 1.07 0.31
CA THR A 71 8.79 2.14 -0.35
C THR A 71 7.32 1.77 -0.53
N GLY A 72 7.02 0.52 -0.88
CA GLY A 72 5.66 0.02 -0.96
C GLY A 72 4.95 0.05 0.39
N HIS A 73 5.60 -0.45 1.46
CA HIS A 73 5.07 -0.37 2.82
C HIS A 73 4.82 1.08 3.25
N ALA A 74 5.78 1.97 3.01
CA ALA A 74 5.62 3.38 3.35
C ALA A 74 4.46 4.04 2.58
N LEU A 75 4.23 3.67 1.32
CA LEU A 75 3.06 4.13 0.56
C LEU A 75 1.76 3.70 1.23
N VAL A 76 1.67 2.44 1.67
CA VAL A 76 0.51 1.93 2.43
C VAL A 76 0.34 2.70 3.74
N GLN A 77 1.41 2.98 4.48
CA GLN A 77 1.34 3.80 5.70
C GLN A 77 0.87 5.24 5.43
N ILE A 78 1.37 5.88 4.37
CA ILE A 78 0.92 7.23 3.95
C ILE A 78 -0.57 7.20 3.59
N SER A 79 -1.08 6.11 3.02
CA SER A 79 -2.50 5.98 2.66
C SER A 79 -3.45 6.03 3.87
N TYR A 80 -2.97 5.84 5.10
CA TYR A 80 -3.77 6.06 6.32
C TYR A 80 -3.89 7.54 6.68
N LEU A 81 -3.00 8.39 6.15
CA LEU A 81 -2.93 9.82 6.47
C LEU A 81 -3.63 10.68 5.43
N ILE A 82 -3.57 10.28 4.15
CA ILE A 82 -4.10 11.08 3.04
C ILE A 82 -5.47 10.60 2.58
N PRO A 83 -6.40 11.51 2.23
CA PRO A 83 -7.65 11.16 1.57
C PRO A 83 -7.42 10.39 0.26
N LYS A 84 -8.32 9.45 -0.04
CA LYS A 84 -8.28 8.61 -1.25
C LYS A 84 -8.16 9.42 -2.55
N SER A 85 -8.88 10.54 -2.67
CA SER A 85 -8.84 11.42 -3.84
C SER A 85 -7.46 12.05 -4.05
N ILE A 86 -6.82 12.51 -2.98
CA ILE A 86 -5.46 13.06 -3.02
C ILE A 86 -4.46 11.96 -3.39
N ALA A 87 -4.60 10.75 -2.83
CA ALA A 87 -3.76 9.62 -3.18
C ALA A 87 -3.83 9.27 -4.68
N ILE A 88 -5.05 9.22 -5.25
CA ILE A 88 -5.27 9.00 -6.68
C ILE A 88 -4.58 10.07 -7.52
N LEU A 89 -4.75 11.36 -7.17
CA LEU A 89 -4.12 12.47 -7.87
C LEU A 89 -2.59 12.37 -7.83
N LEU A 90 -2.00 12.10 -6.66
CA LEU A 90 -0.55 11.96 -6.50
C LEU A 90 0.00 10.78 -7.29
N LEU A 91 -0.68 9.63 -7.29
CA LEU A 91 -0.30 8.45 -8.09
C LEU A 91 -0.36 8.75 -9.59
N PHE A 92 -1.41 9.42 -10.05
CA PHE A 92 -1.57 9.82 -11.44
C PHE A 92 -0.48 10.78 -11.90
N VAL A 93 -0.20 11.83 -11.11
CA VAL A 93 0.92 12.76 -11.37
C VAL A 93 2.25 12.01 -11.36
N GLY A 94 2.47 11.10 -10.42
CA GLY A 94 3.67 10.27 -10.36
C GLY A 94 3.87 9.41 -11.61
N CYS A 95 2.80 8.80 -12.14
CA CYS A 95 2.84 8.06 -13.40
C CYS A 95 3.25 8.97 -14.56
N ILE A 96 2.63 10.15 -14.69
CA ILE A 96 2.95 11.12 -15.74
C ILE A 96 4.41 11.55 -15.65
N VAL A 97 4.88 11.96 -14.47
CA VAL A 97 6.25 12.42 -14.27
C VAL A 97 7.25 11.31 -14.62
N MET A 98 7.03 10.08 -14.16
CA MET A 98 7.92 8.96 -14.46
C MET A 98 7.96 8.64 -15.95
N TYR A 99 6.81 8.67 -16.63
CA TYR A 99 6.72 8.50 -18.08
C TYR A 99 7.46 9.62 -18.83
N LEU A 100 7.21 10.88 -18.48
CA LEU A 100 7.87 12.03 -19.13
C LEU A 100 9.38 12.03 -18.90
N MET A 101 9.84 11.73 -17.68
CA MET A 101 11.26 11.59 -17.38
C MET A 101 11.90 10.49 -18.23
N LYS A 102 11.25 9.34 -18.36
CA LYS A 102 11.76 8.21 -19.13
C LYS A 102 11.80 8.49 -20.63
N THR A 103 10.81 9.19 -21.17
CA THR A 103 10.65 9.46 -22.61
C THR A 103 11.49 10.65 -23.07
N TYR A 104 11.42 11.78 -22.36
CA TYR A 104 12.03 13.04 -22.81
C TYR A 104 13.36 13.37 -22.12
N TYR A 105 13.58 12.84 -20.91
CA TYR A 105 14.77 13.14 -20.09
C TYR A 105 15.56 11.87 -19.76
N PHE A 106 15.71 10.97 -20.74
CA PHE A 106 16.25 9.63 -20.51
C PHE A 106 17.65 9.62 -19.88
N THR A 107 18.54 10.54 -20.28
CA THR A 107 19.88 10.67 -19.68
C THR A 107 19.82 10.99 -18.19
N THR A 108 19.00 11.97 -17.80
CA THR A 108 18.77 12.32 -16.39
C THR A 108 18.11 11.18 -15.65
N PHE A 109 17.12 10.53 -16.26
CA PHE A 109 16.47 9.35 -15.72
C PHE A 109 17.47 8.21 -15.44
N LEU A 110 18.39 7.92 -16.35
CA LEU A 110 19.44 6.92 -16.15
C LEU A 110 20.43 7.32 -15.06
N GLN A 111 20.78 8.61 -14.96
CA GLN A 111 21.66 9.08 -13.88
C GLN A 111 21.01 8.92 -12.50
N SER A 112 19.71 9.22 -12.39
CA SER A 112 18.98 9.12 -11.12
C SER A 112 18.61 7.68 -10.75
N PHE A 113 18.12 6.88 -11.70
CA PHE A 113 17.52 5.57 -11.44
C PHE A 113 18.34 4.39 -11.96
N GLY A 114 19.34 4.59 -12.82
CA GLY A 114 20.16 3.53 -13.44
C GLY A 114 20.71 2.48 -12.48
N PRO A 115 21.20 2.85 -11.28
CA PRO A 115 21.63 1.87 -10.26
C PRO A 115 20.52 0.94 -9.78
N LEU A 116 19.24 1.29 -9.95
CA LEU A 116 18.07 0.54 -9.49
C LEU A 116 17.39 -0.24 -10.62
N LEU A 117 17.60 0.16 -11.87
CA LEU A 117 16.96 -0.44 -13.04
C LEU A 117 17.49 -1.86 -13.32
N ARG A 118 16.59 -2.73 -13.79
CA ARG A 118 16.91 -4.06 -14.34
C ARG A 118 17.74 -3.92 -15.62
N PRO A 119 18.57 -4.90 -15.98
CA PRO A 119 19.38 -4.84 -17.21
C PRO A 119 18.55 -4.52 -18.46
N GLN A 120 17.39 -5.16 -18.61
CA GLN A 120 16.46 -4.92 -19.71
C GLN A 120 15.78 -3.54 -19.67
N GLU A 121 15.69 -2.89 -18.51
CA GLU A 121 15.12 -1.54 -18.38
C GLU A 121 16.14 -0.46 -18.78
N LEU A 122 17.44 -0.80 -18.85
CA LEU A 122 18.50 0.12 -19.25
C LEU A 122 18.52 0.41 -20.76
N SER A 123 17.98 -0.48 -21.61
CA SER A 123 17.86 -0.22 -23.04
C SER A 123 16.90 0.94 -23.34
N GLY A 124 16.00 1.21 -22.41
CA GLY A 124 14.99 2.23 -22.51
C GLY A 124 13.77 1.83 -23.34
N GLU A 125 13.73 0.62 -23.89
CA GLU A 125 12.62 0.07 -24.67
C GLU A 125 11.41 -0.29 -23.81
N ILE A 126 11.66 -0.64 -22.55
CA ILE A 126 10.62 -0.96 -21.57
C ILE A 126 10.59 0.08 -20.44
N LEU A 127 9.41 0.25 -19.85
CA LEU A 127 9.23 1.09 -18.68
C LEU A 127 9.76 0.37 -17.42
N PRO A 128 10.24 1.12 -16.42
CA PRO A 128 10.77 0.53 -15.19
C PRO A 128 9.65 -0.18 -14.41
N GLY A 129 10.00 -1.22 -13.64
CA GLY A 129 9.07 -1.89 -12.73
C GLY A 129 8.32 -0.93 -11.79
N ALA A 130 8.96 0.15 -11.35
CA ALA A 130 8.33 1.17 -10.51
C ALA A 130 7.16 1.90 -11.21
N PHE A 131 7.20 2.05 -12.53
CA PHE A 131 6.08 2.62 -13.28
C PHE A 131 4.87 1.69 -13.22
N TYR A 132 5.08 0.39 -13.45
CA TYR A 132 4.02 -0.61 -13.37
C TYR A 132 3.46 -0.76 -11.95
N PHE A 133 4.30 -0.59 -10.93
CA PHE A 133 3.87 -0.51 -9.52
C PHE A 133 2.89 0.66 -9.30
N LEU A 134 3.23 1.86 -9.78
CA LEU A 134 2.37 3.04 -9.66
C LEU A 134 1.05 2.87 -10.42
N VAL A 135 1.11 2.35 -11.64
CA VAL A 135 -0.09 2.10 -12.45
C VAL A 135 -0.98 1.03 -11.81
N GLY A 136 -0.41 -0.09 -11.32
CA GLY A 136 -1.17 -1.12 -10.61
C GLY A 136 -1.83 -0.59 -9.36
N THR A 137 -1.09 0.18 -8.55
CA THR A 137 -1.62 0.86 -7.37
C THR A 137 -2.77 1.81 -7.74
N LEU A 138 -2.60 2.61 -8.80
CA LEU A 138 -3.62 3.56 -9.29
C LEU A 138 -4.88 2.84 -9.76
N ILE A 139 -4.75 1.76 -10.54
CA ILE A 139 -5.89 0.95 -10.99
C ILE A 139 -6.60 0.37 -9.77
N THR A 140 -5.88 -0.28 -8.86
CA THR A 140 -6.47 -0.90 -7.67
C THR A 140 -7.22 0.11 -6.80
N ILE A 141 -6.63 1.27 -6.48
CA ILE A 141 -7.31 2.26 -5.63
C ILE A 141 -8.52 2.90 -6.33
N THR A 142 -8.52 3.00 -7.66
CA THR A 142 -9.64 3.60 -8.41
C THR A 142 -10.79 2.62 -8.61
N THR A 143 -10.51 1.33 -8.81
CA THR A 143 -11.54 0.32 -9.09
C THR A 143 -12.14 -0.32 -7.84
N ILE A 144 -11.40 -0.38 -6.74
CA ILE A 144 -11.83 -1.06 -5.51
C ILE A 144 -12.38 -0.05 -4.52
N HIS A 145 -13.58 -0.32 -4.01
CA HIS A 145 -14.27 0.59 -3.10
C HIS A 145 -13.67 0.54 -1.70
N ASP A 146 -13.38 -0.66 -1.21
CA ASP A 146 -12.85 -0.89 0.12
C ASP A 146 -11.34 -0.62 0.19
N ILE A 147 -10.96 0.41 0.95
CA ILE A 147 -9.57 0.82 1.11
C ILE A 147 -8.73 -0.23 1.87
N HIS A 148 -9.33 -1.07 2.71
CA HIS A 148 -8.59 -2.14 3.41
C HIS A 148 -8.13 -3.22 2.43
N ILE A 149 -8.98 -3.59 1.46
CA ILE A 149 -8.63 -4.51 0.38
C ILE A 149 -7.51 -3.93 -0.48
N VAL A 150 -7.62 -2.64 -0.85
CA VAL A 150 -6.59 -1.92 -1.60
C VAL A 150 -5.24 -1.97 -0.87
N ARG A 151 -5.20 -1.54 0.40
CA ARG A 151 -3.99 -1.55 1.22
C ARG A 151 -3.38 -2.93 1.33
N TYR A 152 -4.20 -3.95 1.61
CA TYR A 152 -3.74 -5.33 1.71
C TYR A 152 -3.08 -5.82 0.42
N SER A 153 -3.72 -5.59 -0.73
CA SER A 153 -3.18 -6.02 -2.02
C SER A 153 -1.85 -5.34 -2.40
N ILE A 154 -1.69 -4.05 -2.06
CA ILE A 154 -0.44 -3.31 -2.30
C ILE A 154 0.64 -3.79 -1.33
N GLU A 155 0.28 -4.08 -0.09
CA GLU A 155 1.20 -4.62 0.92
C GLU A 155 1.71 -6.02 0.56
N CYS A 156 0.82 -6.87 0.01
CA CYS A 156 1.21 -8.14 -0.61
C CYS A 156 2.24 -7.93 -1.71
N LEU A 157 2.01 -7.01 -2.65
CA LEU A 157 3.02 -6.69 -3.67
C LEU A 157 4.32 -6.15 -3.05
N ALA A 158 4.24 -5.29 -2.04
CA ALA A 158 5.41 -4.68 -1.43
C ALA A 158 6.29 -5.73 -0.73
N LEU A 159 5.69 -6.62 0.06
CA LEU A 159 6.44 -7.52 0.94
C LEU A 159 6.52 -8.97 0.44
N ALA A 160 5.42 -9.52 -0.07
CA ALA A 160 5.37 -10.93 -0.46
C ALA A 160 6.19 -11.22 -1.72
N ASP A 161 6.18 -10.33 -2.72
CA ASP A 161 6.99 -10.49 -3.94
C ASP A 161 8.51 -10.52 -3.63
N PRO A 162 9.09 -9.54 -2.92
CA PRO A 162 10.50 -9.63 -2.50
C PRO A 162 10.84 -10.88 -1.69
N MET A 163 9.94 -11.34 -0.81
CA MET A 163 10.14 -12.58 -0.04
C MET A 163 10.10 -13.82 -0.92
N ALA A 164 9.15 -13.91 -1.85
CA ALA A 164 9.06 -14.98 -2.83
C ALA A 164 10.35 -15.09 -3.66
N SER A 165 10.81 -13.94 -4.15
CA SER A 165 12.02 -13.84 -4.95
C SER A 165 13.28 -14.16 -4.15
N TRP A 166 13.37 -13.73 -2.89
CA TRP A 166 14.49 -14.02 -2.01
C TRP A 166 14.55 -15.52 -1.68
N ILE A 167 13.48 -16.06 -1.10
CA ILE A 167 13.44 -17.47 -0.67
C ILE A 167 13.57 -18.41 -1.87
N GLY A 168 12.90 -18.09 -2.99
CA GLY A 168 12.99 -18.86 -4.22
C GLY A 168 14.39 -18.87 -4.85
N SER A 169 15.23 -17.87 -4.57
CA SER A 169 16.63 -17.85 -4.99
C SER A 169 17.58 -18.52 -3.98
N SER A 170 17.21 -18.55 -2.70
CA SER A 170 18.03 -19.13 -1.62
C SER A 170 17.84 -20.64 -1.47
N ILE A 171 16.67 -21.18 -1.80
CA ILE A 171 16.33 -22.59 -1.59
C ILE A 171 16.17 -23.28 -2.94
N SER A 172 16.98 -24.32 -3.18
CA SER A 172 16.82 -25.18 -4.36
C SER A 172 15.47 -25.89 -4.27
N SER A 173 14.56 -25.58 -5.19
CA SER A 173 13.23 -26.19 -5.25
C SER A 173 12.79 -26.40 -6.70
N PRO A 174 11.84 -27.30 -6.96
CA PRO A 174 11.31 -27.51 -8.30
C PRO A 174 10.79 -26.21 -8.92
N LYS A 175 11.18 -25.96 -10.17
CA LYS A 175 10.68 -24.83 -10.96
C LYS A 175 9.31 -25.19 -11.51
N ILE A 176 8.30 -24.38 -11.20
CA ILE A 176 6.91 -24.64 -11.61
C ILE A 176 6.72 -24.27 -13.08
N VAL A 177 7.26 -23.12 -13.49
CA VAL A 177 7.19 -22.67 -14.88
C VAL A 177 8.60 -22.42 -15.41
N THR A 178 9.05 -23.30 -16.29
CA THR A 178 10.33 -23.11 -17.00
C THR A 178 10.07 -22.25 -18.24
N ARG A 179 10.17 -20.93 -18.11
CA ARG A 179 10.16 -20.05 -19.29
C ARG A 179 11.45 -20.27 -20.08
N LYS A 180 11.32 -20.58 -21.37
CA LYS A 180 12.44 -20.72 -22.31
C LYS A 180 13.22 -19.40 -22.55
N SER A 181 12.68 -18.25 -22.14
CA SER A 181 13.17 -16.92 -22.56
C SER A 181 13.22 -15.83 -21.49
N SER A 182 12.84 -16.08 -20.22
CA SER A 182 13.01 -15.07 -19.15
C SER A 182 13.85 -15.60 -18.01
N SER A 183 14.73 -14.74 -17.48
CA SER A 183 15.70 -15.08 -16.43
C SER A 183 15.08 -15.41 -15.06
N SER A 184 13.79 -15.14 -14.84
CA SER A 184 13.07 -15.54 -13.63
C SER A 184 12.12 -16.68 -13.93
N SER A 185 12.36 -17.83 -13.30
CA SER A 185 11.42 -18.95 -13.23
C SER A 185 10.82 -18.98 -11.83
N SER A 186 9.49 -19.00 -11.72
CA SER A 186 8.82 -19.20 -10.44
C SER A 186 9.19 -20.58 -9.88
N SER A 187 9.54 -20.60 -8.59
CA SER A 187 9.96 -21.80 -7.87
C SER A 187 8.90 -22.16 -6.83
N LEU A 188 8.78 -23.44 -6.49
CA LEU A 188 7.83 -23.88 -5.47
C LEU A 188 8.11 -23.21 -4.11
N ALA A 189 9.38 -23.06 -3.73
CA ALA A 189 9.74 -22.36 -2.50
C ALA A 189 9.33 -20.88 -2.53
N GLY A 190 9.48 -20.20 -3.67
CA GLY A 190 9.04 -18.81 -3.84
C GLY A 190 7.52 -18.66 -3.72
N CYS A 191 6.74 -19.55 -4.32
CA CYS A 191 5.28 -19.53 -4.20
C CYS A 191 4.82 -19.76 -2.76
N ILE A 192 5.42 -20.72 -2.05
CA ILE A 192 5.10 -20.98 -0.63
C ILE A 192 5.44 -19.75 0.23
N ALA A 193 6.60 -19.13 -0.02
CA ALA A 193 6.99 -17.89 0.65
C ALA A 193 5.99 -16.75 0.38
N CYS A 194 5.58 -16.54 -0.87
CA CYS A 194 4.58 -15.55 -1.25
C CYS A 194 3.26 -15.74 -0.47
N PHE A 195 2.78 -16.99 -0.42
CA PHE A 195 1.55 -17.35 0.28
C PHE A 195 1.65 -17.06 1.78
N ILE A 196 2.70 -17.57 2.43
CA ILE A 196 2.90 -17.42 3.89
C ILE A 196 3.04 -15.93 4.25
N THR A 197 3.85 -15.18 3.51
CA THR A 197 4.02 -13.74 3.76
C THR A 197 2.71 -12.98 3.57
N SER A 198 1.96 -13.24 2.49
CA SER A 198 0.65 -12.63 2.24
C SER A 198 -0.39 -12.97 3.31
N TRP A 199 -0.35 -14.20 3.83
CA TRP A 199 -1.20 -14.64 4.93
C TRP A 199 -0.90 -13.90 6.23
N ILE A 200 0.40 -13.79 6.60
CA ILE A 200 0.84 -13.07 7.80
C ILE A 200 0.41 -11.60 7.74
N ILE A 201 0.60 -10.95 6.59
CA ILE A 201 0.18 -9.56 6.38
C ILE A 201 -1.33 -9.40 6.56
N GLY A 202 -2.12 -10.28 5.94
CA GLY A 202 -3.58 -10.21 6.02
C GLY A 202 -4.08 -10.48 7.44
N TYR A 203 -3.49 -11.45 8.14
CA TYR A 203 -3.81 -11.73 9.55
C TYR A 203 -3.47 -10.54 10.45
N TRP A 204 -2.33 -9.88 10.23
CA TRP A 204 -1.95 -8.68 10.96
C TRP A 204 -2.94 -7.54 10.74
N MET A 205 -3.35 -7.28 9.49
CA MET A 205 -4.34 -6.26 9.17
C MET A 205 -5.72 -6.57 9.76
N LEU A 206 -6.13 -7.85 9.75
CA LEU A 206 -7.36 -8.31 10.40
C LEU A 206 -7.33 -8.02 11.91
N PHE A 207 -6.22 -8.35 12.57
CA PHE A 207 -6.05 -8.11 14.01
C PHE A 207 -6.13 -6.62 14.36
N LEU A 208 -5.46 -5.76 13.58
CA LEU A 208 -5.55 -4.31 13.78
C LEU A 208 -6.97 -3.78 13.56
N ASN A 209 -7.70 -4.31 12.59
CA ASN A 209 -9.07 -3.89 12.30
C ASN A 209 -10.03 -4.26 13.44
N ASN A 210 -9.91 -5.47 13.99
CA ASN A 210 -10.75 -5.92 15.09
C ASN A 210 -10.57 -5.07 16.35
N ASN A 211 -9.32 -4.76 16.73
CA ASN A 211 -9.04 -3.93 17.91
C ASN A 211 -9.63 -2.51 17.79
N ASN A 212 -9.68 -1.96 16.58
CA ASN A 212 -10.28 -0.65 16.33
C ASN A 212 -11.82 -0.67 16.44
N ASN A 213 -12.45 -1.76 15.98
CA ASN A 213 -13.91 -1.89 16.04
C ASN A 213 -14.43 -2.03 17.49
N ASP A 214 -13.70 -2.76 18.34
CA ASP A 214 -14.07 -2.92 19.75
C ASP A 214 -14.04 -1.59 20.51
N SER A 215 -13.17 -0.66 20.11
CA SER A 215 -13.08 0.67 20.71
C SER A 215 -14.30 1.54 20.38
N ASN A 216 -14.86 1.41 19.17
CA ASN A 216 -15.97 2.26 18.69
C ASN A 216 -17.35 1.79 19.17
N ASN A 217 -17.55 0.48 19.34
CA ASN A 217 -18.84 -0.08 19.78
C ASN A 217 -19.27 0.37 21.18
N ASN A 218 -18.33 0.86 22.00
CA ASN A 218 -18.64 1.37 23.34
C ASN A 218 -19.20 2.79 23.36
N GLU A 219 -19.12 3.55 22.25
CA GLU A 219 -19.46 4.99 22.25
C GLU A 219 -20.73 5.37 21.48
N SER A 220 -21.32 4.51 20.64
CA SER A 220 -22.43 4.96 19.78
C SER A 220 -23.44 3.85 19.40
N SER A 221 -24.61 3.88 20.04
CA SER A 221 -25.76 3.00 19.74
C SER A 221 -26.73 3.57 18.69
N ASP A 222 -26.46 4.74 18.08
CA ASP A 222 -27.38 5.34 17.13
C ASP A 222 -27.03 5.01 15.67
N SER A 223 -27.96 4.26 15.10
CA SER A 223 -28.01 3.58 13.82
C SER A 223 -28.23 4.50 12.60
N ASN A 224 -27.33 4.41 11.60
CA ASN A 224 -27.61 4.37 10.15
C ASN A 224 -26.33 4.62 9.32
N SER A 225 -25.31 3.77 9.47
CA SER A 225 -24.11 3.84 8.63
C SER A 225 -24.07 2.67 7.64
N ASN A 226 -23.78 2.99 6.38
CA ASN A 226 -23.45 2.04 5.33
C ASN A 226 -22.31 1.14 5.82
N SER A 227 -22.67 -0.04 6.35
CA SER A 227 -21.73 -1.00 6.92
C SER A 227 -20.84 -1.55 5.81
N SER A 228 -19.62 -1.02 5.72
CA SER A 228 -18.55 -1.67 4.99
C SER A 228 -18.39 -3.08 5.56
N LYS A 229 -18.47 -4.09 4.69
CA LYS A 229 -18.35 -5.50 5.10
C LYS A 229 -17.04 -5.71 5.87
N PRO A 230 -17.04 -6.53 6.93
CA PRO A 230 -15.85 -6.76 7.71
C PRO A 230 -14.79 -7.49 6.86
N PHE A 231 -13.54 -7.08 7.00
CA PHE A 231 -12.39 -7.84 6.52
C PHE A 231 -12.36 -9.18 7.28
N THR A 232 -12.36 -10.33 6.60
CA THR A 232 -12.50 -11.67 7.24
C THR A 232 -11.28 -12.57 7.02
N ILE A 233 -11.19 -13.68 7.75
CA ILE A 233 -10.17 -14.73 7.51
C ILE A 233 -10.29 -15.30 6.08
N THR A 234 -11.52 -15.44 5.56
CA THR A 234 -11.77 -15.89 4.18
C THR A 234 -11.15 -14.94 3.17
N THR A 235 -11.29 -13.63 3.39
CA THR A 235 -10.65 -12.58 2.59
C THR A 235 -9.13 -12.75 2.56
N VAL A 236 -8.51 -12.99 3.72
CA VAL A 236 -7.05 -13.21 3.84
C VAL A 236 -6.62 -14.47 3.09
N PHE A 237 -7.37 -15.58 3.21
CA PHE A 237 -7.07 -16.82 2.49
C PHE A 237 -7.11 -16.62 0.97
N ILE A 238 -8.23 -16.11 0.47
CA ILE A 238 -8.44 -15.86 -0.97
C ILE A 238 -7.35 -14.93 -1.49
N GLY A 239 -7.06 -13.85 -0.77
CA GLY A 239 -6.03 -12.90 -1.15
C GLY A 239 -4.63 -13.50 -1.22
N ALA A 240 -4.23 -14.27 -0.21
CA ALA A 240 -2.93 -14.95 -0.21
C ALA A 240 -2.82 -15.97 -1.37
N THR A 241 -3.89 -16.72 -1.64
CA THR A 241 -3.94 -17.65 -2.79
C THR A 241 -3.81 -16.91 -4.12
N VAL A 242 -4.57 -15.84 -4.33
CA VAL A 242 -4.57 -15.08 -5.59
C VAL A 242 -3.22 -14.37 -5.80
N CYS A 243 -2.66 -13.78 -4.75
CA CYS A 243 -1.33 -13.19 -4.78
C CYS A 243 -0.28 -14.21 -5.23
N THR A 244 -0.33 -15.43 -4.68
CA THR A 244 0.58 -16.52 -5.04
C THR A 244 0.39 -17.00 -6.47
N ILE A 245 -0.86 -17.08 -6.95
CA ILE A 245 -1.14 -17.42 -8.35
C ILE A 245 -0.60 -16.33 -9.27
N ALA A 246 -0.85 -15.06 -8.97
CA ALA A 246 -0.38 -13.93 -9.76
C ALA A 246 1.14 -13.90 -9.87
N GLU A 247 1.86 -14.15 -8.78
CA GLU A 247 3.33 -14.29 -8.74
C GLU A 247 3.81 -15.51 -9.56
N GLY A 248 3.05 -16.60 -9.54
CA GLY A 248 3.40 -17.82 -10.27
C GLY A 248 3.17 -17.72 -11.79
N LEU A 249 2.33 -16.79 -12.25
CA LEU A 249 1.89 -16.71 -13.63
C LEU A 249 2.96 -16.10 -14.55
N PRO A 250 3.24 -16.72 -15.71
CA PRO A 250 4.23 -16.22 -16.66
C PRO A 250 3.64 -15.16 -17.59
N PHE A 251 2.78 -14.26 -17.11
CA PHE A 251 2.11 -13.27 -17.96
C PHE A 251 2.14 -11.88 -17.32
N GLY A 252 2.52 -10.88 -18.11
CA GLY A 252 2.51 -9.48 -17.68
C GLY A 252 3.65 -9.11 -16.73
N ASN A 253 3.42 -8.02 -15.99
CA ASN A 253 4.36 -7.49 -15.00
C ASN A 253 3.76 -7.69 -13.60
N ASP A 254 4.51 -8.34 -12.72
CA ASP A 254 4.05 -8.72 -11.38
C ASP A 254 3.66 -7.50 -10.53
N ASN A 255 4.38 -6.37 -10.72
CA ASN A 255 4.09 -5.10 -10.06
C ASN A 255 2.73 -4.48 -10.46
N LEU A 256 2.21 -4.85 -11.63
CA LEU A 256 0.87 -4.46 -12.08
C LEU A 256 -0.17 -5.49 -11.65
N ASN A 257 0.13 -6.77 -11.89
CA ASN A 257 -0.84 -7.85 -11.81
C ASN A 257 -1.20 -8.24 -10.38
N ILE A 258 -0.20 -8.35 -9.48
CA ILE A 258 -0.44 -8.78 -8.09
C ILE A 258 -1.48 -7.90 -7.39
N PRO A 259 -1.33 -6.57 -7.30
CA PRO A 259 -2.27 -5.74 -6.54
C PRO A 259 -3.63 -5.67 -7.22
N VAL A 260 -3.69 -5.66 -8.55
CA VAL A 260 -4.95 -5.58 -9.30
C VAL A 260 -5.76 -6.87 -9.16
N LEU A 261 -5.14 -8.03 -9.44
CA LEU A 261 -5.83 -9.32 -9.36
C LEU A 261 -6.23 -9.66 -7.93
N THR A 262 -5.32 -9.47 -6.96
CA THR A 262 -5.59 -9.76 -5.55
C THR A 262 -6.78 -8.94 -5.05
N ALA A 263 -6.78 -7.63 -5.29
CA ALA A 263 -7.85 -6.77 -4.81
C ALA A 263 -9.18 -7.04 -5.53
N PHE A 264 -9.15 -7.24 -6.85
CA PHE A 264 -10.35 -7.54 -7.63
C PHE A 264 -11.01 -8.84 -7.18
N VAL A 265 -10.24 -9.93 -7.04
CA VAL A 265 -10.83 -11.21 -6.62
C VAL A 265 -11.40 -11.14 -5.20
N ILE A 266 -10.73 -10.44 -4.28
CA ILE A 266 -11.27 -10.25 -2.94
C ILE A 266 -12.57 -9.43 -2.97
N GLU A 267 -12.61 -8.33 -3.73
CA GLU A 267 -13.78 -7.45 -3.83
C GLU A 267 -15.01 -8.20 -4.37
N TYR A 268 -14.82 -9.13 -5.30
CA TYR A 268 -15.91 -9.87 -5.95
C TYR A 268 -16.28 -11.18 -5.26
N PHE A 269 -15.30 -11.93 -4.74
CA PHE A 269 -15.50 -13.30 -4.20
C PHE A 269 -15.26 -13.40 -2.69
N GLY A 270 -14.50 -12.47 -2.11
CA GLY A 270 -14.25 -12.42 -0.66
C GLY A 270 -15.38 -11.74 0.12
N ARG A 271 -16.51 -11.45 -0.54
CA ARG A 271 -17.66 -10.71 -0.05
C ARG A 271 -18.91 -11.56 0.11
#